data_AF-A0A9D1ZVG6-F1
#
_entry.id   AF-A0A9D1ZVG6-F1
#
_cell.length_a   1.000
_cell.length_b   1.000
_cell.length_c   1.000
_cell.angle_alpha   90.00
_cell.angle_beta   90.00
_cell.angle_gamma   90.00
#
_symmetry.space_group_name_H-M   'P 1'
#
loop_
_entity.id
_entity.type
_entity.pdbx_description
1 polymer ?
#
loop_
_entity_poly.entity_id
_entity_poly.type
_entity_poly.pdbx_seq_one_letter_code
_entity_poly.pdbx_strand_id
1 'polypeptide(L)' 'MKEFAFQERFTKELEITKLSQQEIARRCDIDPSCITQYKQGKTFPSIKILFKLCQVLEISADYLLGLSDR' A
#
# COMPACT_ATOMS: atom_id res chain seq x y z
N MET A 1 16.56 12.86 1.07
CA MET A 1 15.72 11.88 1.79
C MET A 1 14.59 11.49 0.86
N LYS A 2 14.38 10.19 0.59
CA LYS A 2 13.31 9.73 -0.33
C LYS A 2 11.96 9.83 0.37
N GLU A 3 11.34 11.01 0.36
CA GLU A 3 10.03 11.29 0.99
C GLU A 3 8.84 10.51 0.38
N PHE A 4 9.06 9.76 -0.71
CA PHE A 4 7.99 9.12 -1.50
C PHE A 4 8.07 7.59 -1.57
N ALA A 5 8.91 6.93 -0.76
CA ALA A 5 9.13 5.48 -0.88
C ALA A 5 7.84 4.65 -0.77
N PHE A 6 6.92 5.04 0.12
CA PHE A 6 5.64 4.36 0.29
C PHE A 6 4.73 4.49 -0.94
N GLN A 7 4.47 5.70 -1.41
CA GLN A 7 3.61 5.94 -2.57
C GLN A 7 4.10 5.18 -3.80
N GLU A 8 5.41 5.25 -4.05
CA GLU A 8 6.05 4.65 -5.23
C GLU A 8 5.89 3.12 -5.20
N ARG A 9 6.30 2.50 -4.08
CA ARG A 9 6.23 1.04 -3.92
C ARG A 9 4.81 0.54 -3.85
N PHE A 10 3.94 1.22 -3.12
CA PHE A 10 2.53 0.87 -3.07
C PHE A 10 1.89 0.91 -4.46
N THR A 11 2.15 1.95 -5.25
CA THR A 11 1.63 2.05 -6.63
C THR A 11 2.14 0.91 -7.49
N LYS A 12 3.44 0.60 -7.41
CA LYS A 12 4.05 -0.52 -8.12
C LYS A 12 3.41 -1.87 -7.77
N GLU A 13 3.20 -2.13 -6.48
CA GLU A 13 2.58 -3.38 -6.02
C GLU A 13 1.13 -3.52 -6.51
N LEU A 14 0.39 -2.41 -6.62
CA LEU A 14 -0.95 -2.40 -7.22
C LEU A 14 -0.96 -2.69 -8.73
N GLU A 15 0.16 -2.52 -9.43
CA GLU A 15 0.28 -2.79 -10.88
C GLU A 15 0.65 -4.25 -11.16
N ILE A 16 1.43 -4.88 -10.27
CA ILE A 16 1.90 -6.27 -10.46
C ILE A 16 1.02 -7.30 -9.77
N THR A 17 0.23 -6.89 -8.78
CA THR A 17 -0.72 -7.78 -8.10
C THR A 17 -1.85 -8.21 -9.05
N LYS A 18 -2.37 -9.42 -8.84
CA LYS A 18 -3.53 -9.95 -9.57
C LYS A 18 -4.86 -9.45 -8.99
N LEU A 19 -4.83 -8.74 -7.86
CA LEU A 19 -6.01 -8.24 -7.18
C LEU A 19 -6.42 -6.88 -7.76
N SER A 20 -7.73 -6.65 -7.88
CA SER A 20 -8.22 -5.31 -8.20
C SER A 20 -8.07 -4.37 -6.99
N GLN A 21 -7.93 -3.08 -7.24
CA GLN A 21 -7.87 -2.07 -6.16
C GLN A 21 -9.13 -2.11 -5.28
N GLN A 22 -10.30 -2.43 -5.85
CA GLN A 22 -11.54 -2.63 -5.09
C GLN A 22 -11.45 -3.84 -4.16
N GLU A 23 -10.88 -4.95 -4.63
CA GLU A 23 -10.70 -6.15 -3.80
C GLU A 23 -9.69 -5.91 -2.67
N ILE A 24 -8.62 -5.16 -2.95
CA ILE A 24 -7.63 -4.77 -1.93
C ILE A 24 -8.27 -3.89 -0.86
N ALA A 25 -9.04 -2.88 -1.28
CA ALA A 25 -9.79 -2.01 -0.37
C ALA A 25 -10.76 -2.82 0.51
N ARG A 26 -11.51 -3.74 -0.09
CA ARG A 26 -12.43 -4.65 0.60
C ARG A 26 -11.71 -5.53 1.63
N ARG A 27 -10.59 -6.17 1.24
CA ARG A 27 -9.80 -7.01 2.16
C ARG A 27 -9.15 -6.20 3.28
N CYS A 28 -8.80 -4.94 3.01
CA CYS A 28 -8.24 -4.04 4.01
C CYS A 28 -9.30 -3.39 4.90
N ASP A 29 -10.59 -3.54 4.58
CA ASP A 29 -11.71 -2.88 5.27
C ASP A 29 -11.56 -1.34 5.23
N ILE A 30 -11.30 -0.81 4.04
CA ILE A 30 -11.17 0.62 3.77
C ILE A 30 -12.02 1.03 2.57
N ASP A 31 -12.36 2.31 2.53
CA ASP A 31 -13.00 2.90 1.36
C ASP A 31 -12.03 2.86 0.15
N PRO A 32 -12.49 2.53 -1.07
CA PRO A 32 -11.64 2.52 -2.25
C PRO A 32 -10.92 3.86 -2.53
N SER A 33 -11.49 5.00 -2.11
CA SER A 33 -10.82 6.30 -2.24
C SER A 33 -9.54 6.39 -1.43
N CYS A 34 -9.38 5.61 -0.35
CA CYS A 34 -8.14 5.55 0.42
C CYS A 34 -6.99 5.06 -0.44
N ILE A 35 -7.21 4.07 -1.33
CA ILE A 35 -6.18 3.57 -2.26
C ILE A 35 -5.66 4.72 -3.14
N THR A 36 -6.57 5.52 -3.70
CA THR A 36 -6.22 6.68 -4.53
C THR A 36 -5.46 7.74 -3.73
N GLN A 37 -5.88 8.00 -2.49
CA GLN A 37 -5.20 8.95 -1.61
C GLN A 37 -3.77 8.50 -1.26
N TYR A 38 -3.57 7.20 -1.01
CA TYR A 38 -2.25 6.60 -0.75
C TYR A 38 -1.33 6.72 -1.97
N LYS A 39 -1.85 6.43 -3.18
CA LYS A 39 -1.10 6.60 -4.44
C LYS A 39 -0.70 8.06 -4.72
N GLN A 40 -1.51 9.01 -4.26
CA GLN A 40 -1.25 10.44 -4.43
C GLN A 40 -0.40 11.03 -3.29
N GLY A 41 -0.03 10.22 -2.29
CA GLY A 41 0.69 10.70 -1.10
C GLY A 41 -0.11 11.69 -0.23
N LYS A 42 -1.44 11.76 -0.42
CA LYS A 42 -2.31 12.69 0.33
C LYS A 42 -2.51 12.26 1.78
N THR A 43 -2.56 10.96 2.00
CA THR A 43 -2.68 10.37 3.34
C THR A 43 -1.83 9.10 3.40
N PHE A 44 -1.55 8.65 4.62
CA PHE A 44 -0.88 7.39 4.88
C PHE A 44 -1.84 6.42 5.57
N PRO A 45 -1.69 5.11 5.36
CA PRO A 45 -2.46 4.12 6.09
C PRO A 45 -2.11 4.20 7.58
N SER A 46 -3.10 3.92 8.44
CA SER A 46 -2.80 3.64 9.85
C SER A 46 -2.00 2.34 9.96
N ILE A 47 -1.34 2.12 11.10
CA ILE A 47 -0.57 0.88 11.36
C ILE A 47 -1.42 -0.39 11.11
N LYS A 48 -2.71 -0.35 11.50
CA LYS A 48 -3.64 -1.46 11.27
C LYS A 48 -3.89 -1.72 9.79
N ILE A 49 -4.04 -0.67 8.99
CA ILE A 49 -4.24 -0.79 7.54
C ILE A 49 -2.95 -1.20 6.85
N LEU A 50 -1.81 -0.66 7.27
CA LEU A 50 -0.48 -1.07 6.78
C LEU A 50 -0.26 -2.57 6.95
N PHE A 51 -0.56 -3.10 8.14
CA PHE A 51 -0.50 -4.54 8.40
C PHE A 51 -1.36 -5.34 7.42
N LYS A 52 -2.62 -4.93 7.19
CA LYS A 52 -3.51 -5.61 6.24
C LYS A 52 -3.00 -5.52 4.80
N LEU A 53 -2.47 -4.37 4.39
CA LEU A 53 -1.87 -4.19 3.07
C LEU A 53 -0.72 -5.17 2.86
N CYS A 54 0.18 -5.28 3.84
CA CYS A 54 1.28 -6.25 3.81
C CYS A 54 0.78 -7.70 3.67
N GLN A 55 -0.28 -8.08 4.39
CA GLN A 55 -0.86 -9.43 4.28
C GLN A 55 -1.54 -9.68 2.93
N VAL A 56 -2.26 -8.70 2.39
CA VAL A 56 -3.02 -8.83 1.13
C VAL A 56 -2.10 -8.85 -0.08
N LEU A 57 -1.03 -8.05 -0.04
CA LEU A 57 -0.05 -7.93 -1.12
C LEU A 57 1.12 -8.91 -0.98
N GLU A 58 1.20 -9.64 0.14
CA GLU A 58 2.28 -10.58 0.45
C GLU A 58 3.67 -9.93 0.45
N ILE A 59 3.77 -8.72 0.99
CA ILE A 59 5.00 -7.90 1.06
C ILE A 59 5.32 -7.47 2.49
N SER A 60 6.60 -7.17 2.74
CA SER A 60 7.06 -6.66 4.04
C SER A 60 6.71 -5.18 4.22
N ALA A 61 6.52 -4.75 5.48
CA ALA A 61 6.37 -3.34 5.79
C ALA A 61 7.68 -2.57 5.53
N ASP A 62 8.84 -3.22 5.73
CA ASP A 62 10.15 -2.62 5.46
C ASP A 62 10.32 -2.31 3.98
N TYR A 63 9.88 -3.20 3.09
CA TYR A 63 9.76 -2.91 1.67
C TYR A 63 8.81 -1.74 1.45
N LEU A 64 7.58 -1.82 1.93
CA LEU A 64 6.60 -0.78 1.62
C LEU A 64 7.00 0.61 2.16
N LEU A 65 7.78 0.68 3.24
CA LEU A 65 8.25 1.93 3.85
C LEU A 65 9.62 2.41 3.36
N GLY A 66 10.30 1.66 2.48
CA GLY A 66 11.62 2.07 1.97
C GLY A 66 12.80 1.76 2.89
N LEU A 67 12.60 0.90 3.89
CA LEU A 67 13.63 0.49 4.86
C LEU A 67 14.47 -0.70 4.35
N SER A 68 13.96 -1.44 3.37
CA SER A 68 14.56 -2.65 2.77
C SER A 68 14.18 -2.78 1.30
N ASP A 69 15.02 -3.37 0.45
CA ASP A 69 14.65 -3.78 -0.92
C ASP A 69 14.14 -5.23 -1.01
N ARG A 70 14.03 -5.91 0.13
CA ARG A 70 13.43 -7.23 0.33
C ARG A 70 12.02 -7.13 0.91
#